data_AF-A0A1Q7VGH1-F1
#
_entry.id   AF-A0A1Q7VGH1-F1
#
_cell.length_a   1.000
_cell.length_b   1.000
_cell.length_c   1.000
_cell.angle_alpha   90.00
_cell.angle_beta   90.00
_cell.angle_gamma   90.00
#
_symmetry.space_group_name_H-M   'P 1'
#
loop_
_entity.id
_entity.type
_entity.pdbx_description
1 polymer ?
#
loop_
_entity_poly.entity_id
_entity_poly.type
_entity_poly.pdbx_seq_one_letter_code
_entity_poly.pdbx_strand_id
1 'polypeptide(L)'
;MQLPAGIGSHFQVFVNGVPQQEGRDFRRLGNELVFEARLAQEGRLGFWRWLSLFLGVAGTYRQNDSVDVVYDAGGRRVVASGLPLNPD
;
A
#
# COMPACT_ATOMS: atom_id res chain seq x y z
N MET A 1 4.14 2.88 8.03
CA MET A 1 4.22 3.41 6.65
C MET A 1 4.13 4.93 6.68
N GLN A 2 4.96 5.65 5.91
CA GLN A 2 5.05 7.12 6.01
C GLN A 2 4.13 7.83 5.02
N LEU A 3 3.42 8.85 5.48
CA LEU A 3 2.53 9.67 4.66
C LEU A 3 3.30 10.77 3.91
N PRO A 4 2.84 11.16 2.70
CA PRO A 4 3.37 12.32 1.99
C PRO A 4 3.34 13.59 2.86
N ALA A 5 4.38 14.41 2.76
CA ALA A 5 4.45 15.68 3.47
C ALA A 5 3.31 16.62 3.01
N GLY A 6 2.66 17.29 3.96
CA GLY A 6 1.56 18.21 3.68
C GLY A 6 0.19 17.55 3.55
N ILE A 7 0.05 16.27 3.89
CA ILE A 7 -1.26 15.64 3.97
C ILE A 7 -2.08 16.27 5.11
N GLY A 8 -3.29 16.73 4.78
CA GLY A 8 -4.19 17.35 5.75
C GLY A 8 -4.78 16.36 6.76
N SER A 9 -5.80 16.80 7.48
CA SER A 9 -6.61 15.92 8.35
C SER A 9 -7.47 14.94 7.56
N HIS A 10 -7.80 15.26 6.31
CA HIS A 10 -8.68 14.45 5.46
C HIS A 10 -7.91 13.74 4.36
N PHE A 11 -7.92 12.41 4.41
CA PHE A 11 -7.38 11.52 3.37
C PHE A 11 -8.14 10.20 3.39
N GLN A 12 -8.04 9.44 2.30
CA GLN A 12 -8.64 8.11 2.15
C GLN A 12 -7.51 7.12 1.89
N VAL A 13 -7.59 5.95 2.52
CA VAL A 13 -6.58 4.89 2.40
C VAL A 13 -7.21 3.69 1.70
N PHE A 14 -6.48 3.13 0.75
CA PHE A 14 -6.88 1.94 0.01
C PHE A 14 -5.75 0.91 0.06
N VAL A 15 -6.09 -0.35 0.30
CA VAL A 15 -5.16 -1.48 0.19
C VAL A 15 -5.65 -2.34 -0.96
N ASN A 16 -4.86 -2.48 -2.02
CA ASN A 16 -5.25 -3.17 -3.27
C ASN A 16 -6.59 -2.67 -3.85
N GLY A 17 -6.87 -1.37 -3.72
CA GLY A 17 -8.14 -0.76 -4.14
C GLY A 17 -9.31 -0.94 -3.17
N VAL A 18 -9.14 -1.63 -2.04
CA VAL A 18 -10.17 -1.80 -1.00
C VAL A 18 -10.09 -0.64 0.00
N PRO A 19 -11.19 0.12 0.22
CA PRO A 19 -11.19 1.25 1.15
C PRO A 19 -10.97 0.78 2.60
N GLN A 20 -10.08 1.48 3.30
CA GLN A 20 -9.75 1.23 4.71
C GLN A 20 -10.30 2.35 5.60
N GLN A 21 -10.66 1.99 6.84
CA GLN A 21 -11.22 2.90 7.84
C GLN A 21 -10.25 3.14 8.99
N GLU A 22 -10.00 4.42 9.32
CA GLU A 22 -9.19 4.79 10.47
C GLU A 22 -9.88 4.34 11.78
N GLY A 23 -9.10 3.81 12.73
CA GLY A 23 -9.58 3.26 14.00
C GLY A 23 -10.09 1.82 13.92
N ARG A 24 -10.34 1.29 12.72
CA ARG A 24 -10.69 -0.11 12.49
C ARG A 24 -9.59 -0.90 11.78
N ASP A 25 -9.12 -0.36 10.64
CA ASP A 25 -8.20 -1.06 9.74
C ASP A 25 -6.76 -0.52 9.88
N PHE A 26 -6.61 0.75 10.27
CA PHE A 26 -5.32 1.37 10.56
C PHE A 26 -5.46 2.50 11.59
N ARG A 27 -4.33 2.93 12.17
CA ARG A 27 -4.22 4.10 13.05
C ARG A 27 -3.22 5.10 12.49
N ARG A 28 -3.52 6.40 12.59
CA ARG A 28 -2.58 7.48 12.27
C ARG A 28 -1.74 7.82 13.50
N LEU A 29 -0.42 7.69 13.38
CA LEU A 29 0.54 8.15 14.38
C LEU A 29 1.39 9.27 13.76
N GLY A 30 1.01 10.52 14.01
CA GLY A 30 1.66 11.69 13.43
C GLY A 30 1.56 11.71 11.90
N ASN A 31 2.70 11.48 11.24
CA ASN A 31 2.79 11.40 9.77
C ASN A 31 2.95 9.95 9.26
N GLU A 32 2.53 8.97 10.05
CA GLU A 32 2.60 7.56 9.71
C GLU A 32 1.24 6.86 9.84
N LEU A 33 1.03 5.86 9.00
CA LEU A 33 -0.05 4.89 9.10
C LEU A 33 0.51 3.57 9.64
N VAL A 34 -0.15 3.08 10.69
CA VAL A 34 0.11 1.77 11.30
C VAL A 34 -1.10 0.90 11.05
N PHE A 35 -0.89 -0.22 10.38
CA PHE A 35 -1.93 -1.22 10.12
C PHE A 35 -1.86 -2.31 11.18
N GLU A 36 -3.02 -2.76 11.66
CA GLU A 36 -3.07 -3.85 12.65
C GLU A 36 -2.89 -5.23 11.98
N ALA A 37 -3.26 -5.33 10.69
CA ALA A 37 -3.02 -6.50 9.87
C ALA A 37 -1.60 -6.45 9.25
N ARG A 38 -0.92 -7.61 9.17
CA ARG A 38 0.33 -7.74 8.40
C ARG A 38 0.04 -7.53 6.92
N LEU A 39 0.60 -6.47 6.35
CA LEU A 39 0.64 -6.24 4.91
C LEU A 39 1.87 -6.95 4.32
N ALA A 40 1.70 -7.74 3.26
CA ALA A 40 2.80 -8.48 2.63
C ALA A 40 3.38 -7.69 1.44
N GLN A 41 4.63 -7.25 1.55
CA GLN A 41 5.41 -6.67 0.44
C GLN A 41 6.54 -7.62 0.05
N GLU A 42 6.30 -8.60 -0.82
CA GLU A 42 7.40 -9.45 -1.33
C GLU A 42 8.21 -8.68 -2.40
N GLY A 43 9.54 -8.61 -2.22
CA GLY A 43 10.47 -7.91 -3.10
C GLY A 43 10.55 -8.44 -4.54
N ARG A 44 11.37 -7.77 -5.39
CA ARG A 44 11.52 -8.05 -6.83
C ARG A 44 11.67 -9.55 -7.12
N LEU A 45 10.87 -10.07 -8.06
CA LEU A 45 10.95 -11.48 -8.50
C LEU A 45 12.36 -11.80 -9.03
N GLY A 46 12.96 -12.88 -8.53
CA GLY A 46 14.14 -13.48 -9.16
C GLY A 46 13.82 -14.04 -10.55
N PHE A 47 14.76 -13.89 -11.49
CA PHE A 47 14.63 -14.26 -12.92
C PHE A 47 14.00 -15.65 -13.15
N TRP A 48 14.42 -16.66 -12.37
CA TRP A 48 13.90 -18.03 -12.47
C TRP A 48 12.42 -18.17 -12.09
N ARG A 49 11.94 -17.38 -11.10
CA ARG A 49 10.51 -17.33 -10.73
C ARG A 49 9.68 -16.51 -11.72
N TRP A 50 10.27 -15.57 -12.47
CA TRP A 50 9.58 -14.90 -13.58
C TRP A 50 9.44 -15.85 -14.78
N LEU A 51 10.50 -16.58 -15.11
CA LEU A 51 10.52 -17.53 -16.22
C LEU A 51 9.51 -18.68 -16.02
N SER A 52 9.34 -19.18 -14.78
CA SER A 52 8.34 -20.22 -14.49
C SER A 52 6.89 -19.75 -14.71
N LEU A 53 6.60 -18.47 -14.47
CA LEU A 53 5.27 -17.88 -14.73
C LEU A 53 5.03 -17.67 -16.22
N PHE A 54 6.04 -17.20 -16.95
CA PHE A 54 5.99 -17.02 -18.40
C PHE A 54 5.68 -18.35 -19.11
N LEU A 55 6.20 -19.46 -18.58
CA LEU A 55 5.97 -20.81 -19.12
C LEU A 55 4.67 -21.49 -18.63
N GLY A 56 3.79 -20.78 -17.91
CA GLY A 56 2.45 -21.26 -17.54
C GLY A 56 2.42 -22.29 -16.40
N VAL A 57 3.54 -22.50 -15.69
CA VAL A 57 3.64 -23.45 -14.59
C VAL A 57 3.37 -22.72 -13.27
N ALA A 58 2.22 -23.02 -12.66
CA ALA A 58 1.77 -22.59 -11.33
C ALA A 58 1.23 -21.15 -11.22
N GLY A 59 -0.10 -21.07 -11.17
CA GLY A 59 -0.82 -19.95 -10.58
C GLY A 59 -0.62 -19.93 -9.07
N THR A 60 0.24 -19.03 -8.60
CA THR A 60 0.12 -18.47 -7.26
C THR A 60 -0.11 -16.98 -7.44
N TYR A 61 -1.34 -16.54 -7.17
CA TYR A 61 -1.66 -15.13 -7.12
C TYR A 61 -0.73 -14.50 -6.07
N ARG A 62 0.11 -13.56 -6.52
CA ARG A 62 1.07 -12.89 -5.63
C ARG A 62 0.34 -11.79 -4.86
N GLN A 63 0.35 -11.89 -3.54
CA GLN A 63 0.02 -10.78 -2.65
C GLN A 63 1.16 -9.76 -2.72
N ASN A 64 1.02 -8.78 -3.61
CA ASN A 64 1.76 -7.53 -3.54
C ASN A 64 0.78 -6.50 -3.01
N ASP A 65 0.61 -6.44 -1.69
CA ASP A 65 -0.33 -5.49 -1.11
C ASP A 65 0.18 -4.07 -1.38
N SER A 66 -0.55 -3.31 -2.20
CA SER A 66 -0.26 -1.91 -2.49
C SER A 66 -1.14 -1.01 -1.65
N VAL A 67 -0.53 -0.05 -0.97
CA VAL A 67 -1.27 0.97 -0.22
C VAL A 67 -1.27 2.27 -1.00
N ASP A 68 -2.47 2.75 -1.30
CA ASP A 68 -2.72 4.00 -1.98
C ASP A 68 -3.40 4.98 -1.01
N VAL A 69 -2.97 6.23 -1.04
CA VAL A 69 -3.54 7.30 -0.22
C VAL A 69 -4.03 8.42 -1.12
N VAL A 70 -5.29 8.80 -0.95
CA VAL A 70 -5.93 9.88 -1.70
C VAL A 70 -6.16 11.06 -0.77
N TYR A 71 -5.70 12.24 -1.15
CA TYR A 71 -5.75 13.44 -0.32
C TYR A 71 -5.90 14.71 -1.16
N ASP A 72 -6.36 15.78 -0.52
CA ASP A 72 -6.41 17.10 -1.13
C ASP A 72 -5.12 17.88 -0.84
N ALA A 73 -4.47 18.37 -1.89
CA ALA A 73 -3.30 19.24 -1.80
C ALA A 73 -3.55 20.49 -2.66
N GLY A 74 -3.64 21.65 -2.02
CA GLY A 74 -3.88 22.92 -2.73
C GLY A 74 -5.17 22.94 -3.55
N GLY A 75 -6.25 22.31 -3.06
CA GLY A 75 -7.54 22.23 -3.76
C GLY A 75 -7.60 21.21 -4.90
N ARG A 76 -6.56 20.38 -5.06
CA ARG A 76 -6.53 19.30 -6.05
C ARG A 76 -6.46 17.94 -5.36
N ARG A 77 -7.28 16.99 -5.83
CA ARG A 77 -7.24 15.60 -5.39
C ARG A 77 -5.99 14.91 -5.97
N VAL A 78 -5.15 14.39 -5.10
CA VAL A 78 -3.88 13.72 -5.41
C VAL A 78 -3.96 12.26 -4.92
N VAL A 79 -3.34 11.36 -5.67
CA VAL A 79 -3.20 9.93 -5.30
C VAL A 79 -1.70 9.62 -5.15
N ALA A 80 -1.30 9.19 -3.97
CA ALA A 80 0.02 8.61 -3.73
C ALA A 80 -0.12 7.09 -3.69
N SER A 81 0.38 6.40 -4.71
CA SER A 81 0.25 4.96 -4.87
C SER A 81 1.50 4.19 -4.47
N GLY A 82 1.31 2.94 -4.05
CA GLY A 82 2.41 1.99 -3.80
C GLY A 82 3.39 2.47 -2.72
N LEU A 83 2.87 3.11 -1.68
CA LEU A 83 3.70 3.67 -0.63
C LEU A 83 4.52 2.57 0.08
N PRO A 84 5.81 2.83 0.37
CA PRO A 84 6.70 1.81 0.91
C PRO A 84 6.24 1.35 2.31
N LEU A 85 6.14 0.04 2.49
CA LEU A 85 5.90 -0.57 3.79
C LEU A 85 7.25 -0.71 4.49
N ASN A 86 7.36 -0.13 5.68
CA ASN A 86 8.47 -0.43 6.58
C ASN A 86 8.03 -1.62 7.44
N PRO A 87 8.71 -2.77 7.35
CA PRO A 87 8.58 -3.79 8.38
C PRO A 87 9.23 -3.26 9.66
N ASP A 88 8.50 -3.33 10.77
CA ASP A 88 9.07 -3.09 12.10
C ASP A 88 10.20 -4.09 12.42
#